data_AF-A0AB39VCQ4-F1
#
_entry.id   AF-A0AB39VCQ4-F1
#
_cell.length_a   1.000
_cell.length_b   1.000
_cell.length_c   1.000
_cell.angle_alpha   90.00
_cell.angle_beta   90.00
_cell.angle_gamma   90.00
#
_symmetry.space_group_name_H-M   'P 1'
#
loop_
_entity.id
_entity.type
_entity.pdbx_description
1 polymer ?
#
loop_
_entity_poly.entity_id
_entity_poly.type
_entity_poly.pdbx_seq_one_letter_code
_entity_poly.pdbx_strand_id
1 'polypeptide(L)' 'MIKKYKQMTIDALESLSLTDKEALNELGERLFYKKEYQKFLEYFKKSAILGNDMAINNLGFYYLEIENDFENAKNIF' A
#
# COMPACT_ATOMS: atom_id res chain seq x y z
N MET A 1 -2.81 2.85 -10.73
CA MET A 1 -4.16 2.69 -11.32
C MET A 1 -4.19 1.77 -12.54
N ILE A 2 -4.12 0.46 -12.27
CA ILE A 2 -4.43 -0.64 -13.17
C ILE A 2 -5.91 -0.52 -13.60
N LYS A 3 -6.18 -0.61 -14.91
CA LYS A 3 -7.53 -0.40 -15.48
C LYS A 3 -8.62 -1.29 -14.83
N LYS A 4 -8.26 -2.49 -14.37
CA LYS A 4 -9.14 -3.46 -13.69
C LYS A 4 -9.80 -2.91 -12.42
N TYR A 5 -9.06 -2.14 -11.60
CA TYR A 5 -9.53 -1.70 -10.28
C TYR A 5 -10.08 -0.27 -10.28
N LYS A 6 -9.94 0.47 -11.39
CA LYS A 6 -10.23 1.90 -11.49
C LYS A 6 -11.63 2.29 -10.96
N GLN A 7 -12.64 1.45 -11.19
CA GLN A 7 -14.03 1.73 -10.82
C GLN A 7 -14.47 1.08 -9.49
N MET A 8 -13.62 0.28 -8.85
CA MET A 8 -13.97 -0.43 -7.62
C MET A 8 -14.01 0.52 -6.42
N THR A 9 -14.86 0.24 -5.43
CA THR A 9 -14.84 0.96 -4.15
C THR A 9 -13.71 0.44 -3.25
N ILE A 10 -13.39 1.18 -2.18
CA ILE A 10 -12.39 0.73 -1.18
C ILE A 10 -12.85 -0.58 -0.54
N ASP A 11 -14.10 -0.67 -0.09
CA ASP A 11 -14.65 -1.88 0.55
C ASP A 11 -14.63 -3.11 -0.38
N ALA A 12 -14.85 -2.89 -1.68
CA ALA A 12 -14.76 -3.96 -2.68
C ALA A 12 -13.30 -4.40 -2.92
N LEU A 13 -12.34 -3.47 -2.84
CA LEU A 13 -10.91 -3.80 -2.91
C LEU A 13 -10.44 -4.52 -1.65
N GLU A 14 -10.90 -4.11 -0.46
CA GLU A 14 -10.60 -4.80 0.81
C GLU A 14 -11.03 -6.26 0.78
N SER A 15 -12.23 -6.53 0.24
CA SER A 15 -12.76 -7.89 0.07
C SER A 15 -11.92 -8.77 -0.87
N LEU A 16 -11.32 -8.18 -1.90
CA LEU A 16 -10.44 -8.88 -2.86
C LEU A 16 -8.99 -9.01 -2.36
N SER A 17 -8.57 -8.11 -1.48
CA SER A 17 -7.19 -7.93 -1.06
C SER A 17 -6.61 -9.11 -0.27
N LEU A 18 -7.44 -10.07 0.15
CA LEU A 18 -7.00 -11.27 0.86
C LEU A 18 -6.15 -12.22 -0.01
N THR A 19 -6.19 -12.09 -1.34
CA THR A 19 -5.47 -13.00 -2.26
C THR A 19 -4.81 -12.33 -3.47
N ASP A 20 -5.02 -11.02 -3.67
CA ASP A 20 -4.58 -10.28 -4.86
C ASP A 20 -3.66 -9.11 -4.44
N LYS A 21 -2.35 -9.26 -4.68
CA LYS A 21 -1.33 -8.27 -4.29
C LYS A 21 -1.45 -6.97 -5.08
N GLU A 22 -1.96 -7.02 -6.30
CA GLU A 22 -2.23 -5.84 -7.12
C GLU A 22 -3.44 -5.05 -6.57
N ALA A 23 -4.47 -5.74 -6.08
CA ALA A 23 -5.60 -5.11 -5.38
C ALA A 23 -5.17 -4.46 -4.06
N LEU A 24 -4.27 -5.09 -3.30
CA LEU A 24 -3.68 -4.50 -2.08
C LEU A 24 -2.91 -3.20 -2.39
N ASN A 25 -2.13 -3.17 -3.47
CA ASN A 25 -1.39 -1.95 -3.87
C ASN A 25 -2.35 -0.81 -4.25
N GLU A 26 -3.37 -1.07 -5.06
CA GLU A 26 -4.36 -0.06 -5.44
C GLU A 26 -5.19 0.46 -4.27
N LEU A 27 -5.55 -0.42 -3.34
CA LEU A 27 -6.22 -0.03 -2.10
C LEU A 27 -5.33 0.89 -1.26
N GLY A 28 -4.07 0.51 -1.08
CA GLY A 28 -3.10 1.29 -0.35
C GLY A 28 -2.91 2.69 -0.97
N GLU A 29 -2.72 2.80 -2.29
CA GLU A 29 -2.53 4.09 -2.97
C GLU A 29 -3.70 5.04 -2.68
N ARG A 30 -4.93 4.53 -2.69
CA ARG A 30 -6.12 5.34 -2.38
C ARG A 30 -6.17 5.80 -0.94
N LEU A 31 -5.80 4.92 0.00
CA LEU A 31 -5.73 5.26 1.42
C LEU A 31 -4.66 6.31 1.68
N PHE A 32 -3.53 6.24 0.97
CA PHE A 32 -2.49 7.27 0.99
C PHE A 32 -3.04 8.63 0.55
N TYR A 33 -3.72 8.70 -0.61
CA TYR A 33 -4.34 9.94 -1.08
C TYR A 33 -5.40 10.50 -0.13
N LYS A 34 -6.10 9.63 0.59
CA LYS A 34 -7.05 10.02 1.66
C LYS A 34 -6.39 10.39 2.98
N LYS A 35 -5.06 10.27 3.08
CA LYS A 35 -4.29 10.45 4.31
C LYS A 35 -4.68 9.48 5.44
N GLU A 36 -5.23 8.32 5.09
CA GLU A 36 -5.52 7.23 6.03
C GLU A 36 -4.26 6.37 6.25
N TYR A 37 -3.18 6.99 6.76
CA TYR A 37 -1.84 6.40 6.76
C TYR A 37 -1.72 5.11 7.55
N GLN A 38 -2.47 4.95 8.65
CA GLN A 38 -2.48 3.71 9.43
C GLN A 38 -2.93 2.51 8.59
N LYS A 39 -4.03 2.65 7.83
CA LYS A 39 -4.52 1.59 6.95
C LYS A 39 -3.63 1.41 5.73
N PHE A 40 -3.11 2.51 5.16
CA PHE A 40 -2.09 2.46 4.12
C PHE A 40 -0.93 1.55 4.53
N LEU A 41 -0.34 1.79 5.71
CA LEU A 41 0.76 0.99 6.24
C LEU A 41 0.39 -0.49 6.39
N GLU A 42 -0.81 -0.79 6.89
CA GLU A 42 -1.29 -2.16 7.05
C GLU A 42 -1.36 -2.90 5.71
N TYR A 43 -2.05 -2.33 4.71
CA TYR A 43 -2.27 -3.00 3.43
C TYR A 43 -1.00 -3.07 2.58
N PHE A 44 -0.17 -2.03 2.61
CA PHE A 44 1.10 -2.07 1.91
C PHE A 44 2.09 -3.07 2.52
N LYS A 45 2.11 -3.23 3.86
CA LYS A 45 2.91 -4.29 4.50
C LYS A 45 2.44 -5.68 4.07
N LYS A 46 1.13 -5.92 4.01
CA LYS A 46 0.58 -7.19 3.49
C LYS A 46 0.99 -7.43 2.04
N SER A 47 0.90 -6.39 1.19
CA SER A 47 1.30 -6.48 -0.22
C SER A 47 2.79 -6.76 -0.39
N ALA A 48 3.65 -6.11 0.41
CA ALA A 48 5.08 -6.35 0.43
C ALA A 48 5.43 -7.79 0.84
N ILE A 49 4.76 -8.34 1.87
CA ILE A 49 4.91 -9.74 2.30
C ILE A 49 4.58 -10.72 1.16
N LEU A 50 3.67 -10.35 0.25
CA LEU A 50 3.32 -11.15 -0.94
C LEU A 50 4.27 -10.92 -2.14
N GLY A 51 5.39 -10.22 -1.95
CA GLY A 51 6.37 -9.95 -3.00
C GLY A 51 5.88 -8.93 -4.04
N ASN A 52 5.27 -7.85 -3.57
CA ASN A 52 4.93 -6.70 -4.41
C ASN A 52 5.98 -5.58 -4.24
N ASP A 53 6.87 -5.43 -5.23
CA ASP A 53 7.95 -4.44 -5.18
C ASP A 53 7.43 -2.99 -5.18
N MET A 54 6.28 -2.73 -5.82
CA MET A 54 5.65 -1.39 -5.74
C MET A 54 5.24 -1.07 -4.31
N ALA A 55 4.84 -2.11 -3.55
CA ALA A 55 4.46 -1.92 -2.17
C ALA A 55 5.64 -1.57 -1.26
N ILE A 56 6.77 -2.24 -1.47
CA ILE A 56 8.03 -1.95 -0.79
C ILE A 56 8.46 -0.50 -1.07
N ASN A 57 8.45 -0.09 -2.35
CA ASN A 57 8.83 1.27 -2.74
C ASN A 57 7.93 2.35 -2.11
N ASN A 58 6.61 2.12 -2.07
CA ASN A 58 5.66 3.06 -1.50
C ASN A 58 5.78 3.17 0.03
N LEU A 59 6.09 2.07 0.73
CA LEU A 59 6.41 2.14 2.16
C LEU A 59 7.71 2.93 2.38
N GLY A 60 8.73 2.74 1.54
CA GLY A 60 9.98 3.48 1.59
C GLY A 60 9.77 4.98 1.43
N PHE A 61 9.01 5.36 0.40
CA PHE A 61 8.61 6.73 0.17
C PHE A 61 7.86 7.33 1.37
N TYR A 62 6.91 6.60 1.95
CA TYR A 62 6.17 7.07 3.11
C TYR A 62 7.09 7.37 4.29
N TYR A 63 7.98 6.43 4.64
CA TYR A 63 8.86 6.63 5.79
C TYR A 63 9.86 7.77 5.55
N LEU A 64 10.41 7.91 4.34
CA LEU A 64 11.36 8.98 4.02
C LEU A 64 10.70 10.36 3.94
N GLU A 65 9.61 10.48 3.18
CA GLU A 65 9.07 11.78 2.76
C GLU A 65 7.91 12.27 3.63
N ILE A 66 7.20 11.36 4.31
CA ILE A 66 6.04 11.71 5.14
C ILE A 66 6.41 11.71 6.63
N GLU A 67 7.04 10.64 7.11
CA GLU A 67 7.43 10.51 8.53
C GLU A 67 8.85 11.03 8.83
N ASN A 68 9.69 11.21 7.79
CA ASN A 68 11.11 11.54 7.93
C ASN A 68 11.86 10.55 8.85
N ASP A 69 11.50 9.26 8.74
CA ASP A 69 11.99 8.14 9.52
C ASP A 69 12.90 7.24 8.68
N PHE A 70 14.19 7.59 8.69
CA PHE A 70 15.23 6.88 7.95
C PHE A 70 15.47 5.45 8.47
N GLU A 71 15.23 5.19 9.75
CA GLU A 71 15.48 3.88 10.34
C GLU A 71 14.43 2.89 9.84
N ASN A 72 13.15 3.27 9.87
CA ASN A 72 12.09 2.45 9.29
C ASN A 72 12.24 2.30 7.77
N ALA A 73 12.64 3.35 7.06
CA ALA A 73 12.89 3.27 5.62
C ALA A 73 14.00 2.26 5.25
N LYS A 74 15.07 2.17 6.06
CA LYS A 74 16.16 1.22 5.86
C LYS A 74 15.76 -0.22 6.18
N ASN A 75 14.82 -0.39 7.11
CA ASN A 75 14.36 -1.69 7.59
C ASN A 75 13.15 -2.24 6.82
N ILE A 76 12.83 -1.67 5.65
CA ILE A 76 11.80 -2.24 4.77
C ILE A 76 12.41 -3.45 4.07
N PHE A 77 12.04 -4.62 4.61
CA PHE A 77 12.23 -6.01 4.16
C PHE A 77 13.37 -6.28 3.18
#